data_AF-A0A354AWH7-F1
#
_entry.id   AF-A0A354AWH7-F1
#
_cell.length_a   1.000
_cell.length_b   1.000
_cell.length_c   1.000
_cell.angle_alpha   90.00
_cell.angle_beta   90.00
_cell.angle_gamma   90.00
#
_symmetry.space_group_name_H-M   'P 1'
#
loop_
_entity.id
_entity.type
_entity.pdbx_description
1 polymer ?
#
loop_
_entity_poly.entity_id
_entity_poly.type
_entity_poly.pdbx_seq_one_letter_code
_entity_poly.pdbx_strand_id
1 'polypeptide(L)'
;MVAALVLGVSGPIAFSGASASAQTIWGESGARRLQSMPKLTPEQQKKLFPGRKELLLKEHQERIALLQKSQSCVGAATNSDALKTCLIEDRKANTELRRRMHEQIRQLYERNGIQLPPPGPAKERRGEPGGRGAALEP
;
A
#
# COMPACT_ATOMS: atom_id res chain seq x y z
N MET A 1 -44.69 -18.12 30.73
CA MET A 1 -45.03 -16.83 30.10
C MET A 1 -44.28 -15.74 30.83
N VAL A 2 -43.27 -15.14 30.20
CA VAL A 2 -42.54 -13.99 30.75
C VAL A 2 -42.62 -12.90 29.68
N ALA A 3 -43.39 -11.84 29.98
CA ALA A 3 -43.53 -10.68 29.13
C ALA A 3 -42.31 -9.77 29.34
N ALA A 4 -41.48 -9.60 28.31
CA ALA A 4 -40.44 -8.59 28.29
C ALA A 4 -41.01 -7.31 27.66
N LEU A 5 -41.29 -6.31 28.50
CA LEU A 5 -41.64 -4.95 28.09
C LEU A 5 -40.40 -4.28 27.48
N VAL A 6 -40.43 -4.06 26.17
CA VAL A 6 -39.46 -3.18 25.49
C VAL A 6 -39.94 -1.75 25.67
N LEU A 7 -39.32 -1.01 26.59
CA LEU A 7 -39.49 0.45 26.67
C LEU A 7 -38.63 1.09 25.58
N GLY A 8 -39.29 1.51 24.50
CA GLY A 8 -38.68 2.30 23.43
C GLY A 8 -38.41 3.73 23.89
N VAL A 9 -37.15 4.11 24.01
CA VAL A 9 -36.73 5.52 24.10
C VAL A 9 -36.53 6.02 22.67
N SER A 10 -37.57 6.65 22.09
CA SER A 10 -37.46 7.41 20.85
C SER A 10 -36.91 8.80 21.16
N GLY A 11 -35.59 8.92 21.32
CA GLY A 11 -34.91 10.21 21.31
C GLY A 11 -34.37 10.49 19.90
N PRO A 12 -34.58 11.69 19.31
CA PRO A 12 -33.90 12.04 18.08
C PRO A 12 -32.40 12.14 18.37
N ILE A 13 -31.61 11.24 17.79
CA ILE A 13 -30.15 11.39 17.77
C ILE A 13 -29.86 12.53 16.79
N ALA A 14 -29.71 13.74 17.33
CA ALA A 14 -29.16 14.86 16.60
C ALA A 14 -27.67 14.58 16.36
N PHE A 15 -27.35 13.92 15.24
CA PHE A 15 -26.00 13.94 14.70
C PHE A 15 -25.75 15.34 14.15
N SER A 16 -25.30 16.23 15.03
CA SER A 16 -24.69 17.50 14.65
C SER A 16 -23.61 17.22 13.61
N GLY A 17 -23.76 17.83 12.44
CA GLY A 17 -22.88 17.64 11.29
C GLY A 17 -21.43 17.90 11.65
N ALA A 18 -20.67 16.82 11.88
CA ALA A 18 -19.24 16.84 11.71
C ALA A 18 -19.00 17.01 10.21
N SER A 19 -18.41 18.15 9.85
CA SER A 19 -17.92 18.43 8.51
C SER A 19 -17.15 17.21 8.00
N ALA A 20 -17.54 16.75 6.81
CA ALA A 20 -16.81 15.72 6.09
C ALA A 20 -15.43 16.26 5.76
N SER A 21 -14.48 16.13 6.69
CA SER A 21 -13.08 16.06 6.35
C SER A 21 -12.95 14.77 5.54
N ALA A 22 -12.94 14.93 4.21
CA ALA A 22 -12.59 13.88 3.28
C ALA A 22 -11.14 13.46 3.58
N GLN A 23 -10.97 12.66 4.62
CA GLN A 23 -9.73 11.98 4.94
C GLN A 23 -9.62 10.90 3.88
N THR A 24 -8.94 11.23 2.80
CA THR A 24 -8.50 10.25 1.82
C THR A 24 -7.63 9.23 2.55
N ILE A 25 -8.21 8.05 2.83
CA ILE A 25 -7.55 6.85 3.38
C ILE A 25 -6.42 6.35 2.45
N TRP A 26 -6.29 6.94 1.27
CA TRP A 26 -5.12 6.81 0.40
C TRP A 26 -4.04 7.79 0.87
N GLY A 27 -3.20 7.35 1.80
CA GLY A 27 -2.13 8.15 2.37
C GLY A 27 -1.27 8.86 1.32
N GLU A 28 -0.72 10.01 1.69
CA GLU A 28 0.17 10.90 0.91
C GLU A 28 1.30 10.19 0.14
N SER A 29 1.63 8.96 0.52
CA SER A 29 2.58 8.07 -0.18
C SER A 29 2.11 7.60 -1.56
N GLY A 30 0.81 7.61 -1.85
CA GLY A 30 0.26 7.42 -3.20
C GLY A 30 0.44 8.66 -4.08
N ALA A 31 0.21 9.85 -3.52
CA ALA A 31 0.29 11.12 -4.23
C ALA A 31 1.71 11.44 -4.71
N ARG A 32 2.76 11.17 -3.90
CA ARG A 32 4.16 11.36 -4.32
C ARG A 32 4.62 10.42 -5.43
N ARG A 33 4.05 9.21 -5.54
CA ARG A 33 4.36 8.27 -6.65
C ARG A 33 3.76 8.71 -7.99
N LEU A 34 2.67 9.47 -7.96
CA LEU A 34 2.02 9.99 -9.16
C LEU A 34 2.74 11.23 -9.73
N GLN A 35 3.51 11.95 -8.91
CA GLN A 35 4.21 13.17 -9.35
C GLN A 35 5.38 12.90 -10.31
N SER A 36 5.89 11.68 -10.42
CA SER A 36 6.99 11.32 -11.33
C SER A 36 6.54 10.64 -12.63
N MET A 37 5.22 10.49 -12.85
CA MET A 37 4.70 9.86 -14.06
C MET A 37 4.51 10.92 -15.17
N PRO A 38 4.86 10.61 -16.42
CA PRO A 38 4.61 11.52 -17.53
C PRO A 38 3.11 11.81 -17.63
N LYS A 39 2.76 13.09 -17.84
CA LYS A 39 1.38 13.49 -18.11
C LYS A 39 0.97 12.91 -19.46
N LEU A 40 0.02 11.98 -19.45
CA LEU A 40 -0.47 11.30 -20.65
C LEU A 40 -1.64 12.04 -21.27
N THR A 41 -1.68 12.11 -22.61
CA THR A 41 -2.87 12.57 -23.34
C THR A 41 -4.04 11.57 -23.16
N PRO A 42 -5.30 12.00 -23.34
CA PRO A 42 -6.45 11.08 -23.27
C PRO A 42 -6.34 9.87 -24.19
N GLU A 43 -5.76 10.03 -25.38
CA GLU A 43 -5.53 8.97 -26.37
C GLU A 43 -4.49 7.96 -25.86
N GLN A 44 -3.40 8.46 -25.27
CA GLN A 44 -2.38 7.61 -24.63
C GLN A 44 -2.95 6.85 -23.43
N GLN A 45 -3.81 7.48 -22.63
CA GLN A 45 -4.49 6.82 -21.51
C GLN A 45 -5.39 5.68 -22.00
N LYS A 46 -6.20 5.92 -23.02
CA LYS A 46 -7.06 4.88 -23.64
C LYS A 46 -6.24 3.71 -24.17
N LYS A 47 -5.11 4.00 -24.83
CA LYS A 47 -4.20 2.98 -25.36
C LYS A 47 -3.55 2.13 -24.27
N LEU A 48 -3.14 2.74 -23.16
CA LEU A 48 -2.48 2.05 -22.05
C LEU A 48 -3.43 1.33 -21.08
N PHE A 49 -4.70 1.74 -21.04
CA PHE A 49 -5.69 1.24 -20.07
C PHE A 49 -5.75 -0.29 -19.95
N PRO A 50 -5.93 -1.07 -21.04
CA PRO A 50 -6.05 -2.53 -20.92
C PRO A 50 -4.79 -3.17 -20.31
N GLY A 51 -3.60 -2.77 -20.77
CA GLY A 51 -2.34 -3.29 -20.23
C GLY A 51 -2.10 -2.89 -18.78
N ARG A 52 -2.46 -1.66 -18.38
CA ARG A 52 -2.37 -1.23 -16.98
C ARG A 52 -3.33 -2.03 -16.09
N LYS A 53 -4.56 -2.25 -16.55
CA LYS A 53 -5.57 -3.04 -15.82
C LYS A 53 -5.05 -4.46 -15.56
N GLU A 54 -4.50 -5.11 -16.59
CA GLU A 54 -3.95 -6.46 -16.48
C GLU A 54 -2.77 -6.52 -15.50
N LEU A 55 -1.81 -5.60 -15.62
CA LEU A 55 -0.66 -5.54 -14.70
C LEU A 55 -1.10 -5.30 -13.25
N LEU A 56 -2.07 -4.41 -13.02
CA LEU A 56 -2.59 -4.16 -11.67
C LEU A 56 -3.30 -5.38 -11.08
N LEU A 57 -4.12 -6.08 -11.88
CA LEU A 57 -4.76 -7.32 -11.44
C LEU A 57 -3.72 -8.37 -11.05
N LYS A 58 -2.67 -8.54 -11.86
CA LYS A 58 -1.56 -9.45 -11.57
C LYS A 58 -0.80 -9.03 -10.30
N GLU A 59 -0.48 -7.75 -10.14
CA GLU A 59 0.18 -7.23 -8.93
C GLU A 59 -0.67 -7.51 -7.68
N HIS A 60 -1.98 -7.31 -7.74
CA HIS A 60 -2.87 -7.59 -6.62
C HIS A 60 -2.85 -9.07 -6.23
N GLN A 61 -2.90 -9.98 -7.21
CA GLN A 61 -2.80 -11.42 -6.95
C GLN A 61 -1.46 -11.79 -6.31
N GLU A 62 -0.34 -11.28 -6.84
CA GLU A 62 0.98 -11.51 -6.26
C GLU A 62 1.08 -10.96 -4.82
N ARG A 63 0.50 -9.78 -4.56
CA ARG A 63 0.48 -9.17 -3.23
C ARG A 63 -0.34 -9.99 -2.24
N ILE A 64 -1.50 -10.50 -2.64
CA ILE A 64 -2.31 -11.40 -1.80
C ILE A 64 -1.50 -12.65 -1.45
N ALA A 65 -0.84 -13.26 -2.43
CA ALA A 65 -0.01 -14.45 -2.19
C ALA A 65 1.15 -14.16 -1.22
N LEU A 66 1.81 -13.00 -1.33
CA LEU A 66 2.85 -12.59 -0.38
C LEU A 66 2.30 -12.41 1.04
N LEU A 67 1.13 -11.78 1.18
CA LEU A 67 0.49 -11.59 2.47
C LEU A 67 0.13 -12.93 3.13
N GLN A 68 -0.43 -13.86 2.36
CA GLN A 68 -0.75 -15.21 2.84
C GLN A 68 0.51 -15.97 3.27
N LYS A 69 1.59 -15.88 2.48
CA LYS A 69 2.89 -16.49 2.81
C LYS A 69 3.49 -15.88 4.08
N SER A 70 3.43 -14.55 4.22
CA SER A 70 3.94 -13.85 5.39
C SER A 70 3.14 -14.24 6.65
N GLN A 71 1.82 -14.28 6.54
CA GLN A 71 0.93 -14.73 7.61
C GLN A 71 1.26 -16.16 8.08
N SER A 72 1.43 -17.09 7.15
CA SER A 72 1.76 -18.48 7.52
C SER A 72 3.15 -18.61 8.14
N CYS A 73 4.15 -17.89 7.63
CA CYS A 73 5.51 -17.89 8.19
C CYS A 73 5.50 -17.37 9.63
N VAL A 74 4.87 -16.23 9.87
CA VAL A 74 4.76 -15.64 11.21
C VAL A 74 3.97 -16.54 12.15
N GLY A 75 2.88 -17.13 11.67
CA GLY A 75 2.08 -18.07 12.46
C GLY A 75 2.81 -19.36 12.85
N ALA A 76 3.78 -19.80 12.03
CA ALA A 76 4.60 -20.98 12.29
C ALA A 76 5.91 -20.67 13.05
N ALA A 77 6.26 -19.40 13.25
CA ALA A 77 7.50 -19.02 13.91
C ALA A 77 7.47 -19.40 15.40
N THR A 78 8.39 -20.29 15.82
CA THR A 78 8.45 -20.80 17.19
C THR A 78 9.38 -20.01 18.11
N ASN A 79 10.16 -19.09 17.56
CA ASN A 79 11.13 -18.29 18.30
C ASN A 79 11.47 -16.97 17.58
N SER A 80 12.22 -16.11 18.26
CA SER A 80 12.61 -14.78 17.77
C SER A 80 13.40 -14.84 16.46
N ASP A 81 14.29 -15.82 16.29
CA ASP A 81 15.12 -15.90 15.09
C ASP A 81 14.34 -16.40 13.86
N ALA A 82 13.39 -17.33 14.06
CA ALA A 82 12.43 -17.71 13.05
C ALA A 82 11.55 -16.53 12.62
N LEU A 83 11.06 -15.74 13.58
CA LEU A 83 10.29 -14.53 13.29
C LEU A 83 11.11 -13.50 12.50
N LYS A 84 12.36 -13.22 12.91
CA LYS A 84 13.27 -12.32 12.15
C LYS A 84 13.47 -12.80 10.73
N THR A 85 13.64 -14.10 10.53
CA THR A 85 13.80 -14.71 9.19
C THR A 85 12.57 -14.45 8.33
N CYS A 86 11.36 -14.69 8.86
CA CYS A 86 10.11 -14.39 8.16
C CYS A 86 10.03 -12.92 7.72
N LEU A 87 10.38 -11.98 8.60
CA LEU A 87 10.33 -10.54 8.29
C LEU A 87 11.34 -10.12 7.22
N ILE A 88 12.53 -10.71 7.22
CA ILE A 88 13.56 -10.47 6.20
C ILE A 88 13.08 -10.97 4.84
N GLU A 89 12.53 -12.19 4.79
CA GLU A 89 12.00 -12.76 3.56
C GLU A 89 10.82 -11.97 3.01
N ASP A 90 9.88 -11.57 3.87
CA ASP A 90 8.74 -10.73 3.49
C ASP A 90 9.22 -9.38 2.91
N ARG A 91 10.18 -8.72 3.55
CA ARG A 91 10.76 -7.47 3.03
C ARG A 91 11.43 -7.67 1.67
N LYS A 92 12.20 -8.76 1.49
CA LYS A 92 12.84 -9.09 0.21
C LYS A 92 11.79 -9.33 -0.87
N ALA A 93 10.77 -10.14 -0.59
CA ALA A 93 9.72 -10.48 -1.52
C ALA A 93 8.90 -9.25 -1.96
N ASN A 94 8.54 -8.38 -1.01
CA ASN A 94 7.85 -7.13 -1.31
C ASN A 94 8.71 -6.16 -2.14
N THR A 95 10.02 -6.12 -1.88
CA THR A 95 10.95 -5.28 -2.66
C THR A 95 11.06 -5.77 -4.09
N GLU A 96 11.16 -7.08 -4.27
CA GLU A 96 11.22 -7.70 -5.57
C GLU A 96 9.91 -7.53 -6.36
N LEU A 97 8.74 -7.69 -5.72
CA LEU A 97 7.44 -7.41 -6.34
C LEU A 97 7.38 -5.97 -6.89
N ARG A 98 7.77 -4.98 -6.08
CA ARG A 98 7.81 -3.57 -6.50
C ARG A 98 8.77 -3.32 -7.66
N ARG A 99 9.91 -4.02 -7.68
CA ARG A 99 10.91 -3.91 -8.76
C ARG A 99 10.35 -4.48 -10.07
N ARG A 100 9.77 -5.68 -10.02
CA ARG A 100 9.13 -6.31 -11.19
C ARG A 100 7.97 -5.48 -11.73
N MET A 101 7.13 -4.94 -10.85
CA MET A 101 5.99 -4.10 -11.25
C MET A 101 6.47 -2.82 -11.95
N HIS A 102 7.51 -2.16 -11.42
CA HIS A 102 8.10 -1.00 -12.11
C HIS A 102 8.64 -1.35 -13.50
N GLU A 103 9.31 -2.49 -13.63
CA GLU A 103 9.86 -2.94 -14.91
C GLU A 103 8.74 -3.26 -15.91
N GLN A 104 7.68 -3.95 -15.49
CA GLN A 104 6.53 -4.24 -16.33
C GLN A 104 5.79 -2.97 -16.78
N ILE A 105 5.62 -2.00 -15.87
CA ILE A 105 5.08 -0.69 -16.21
C ILE A 105 5.99 0.01 -17.23
N ARG A 106 7.31 -0.02 -17.03
CA ARG A 106 8.26 0.57 -17.97
C ARG A 106 8.13 -0.01 -19.36
N GLN A 107 8.16 -1.34 -19.46
CA GLN A 107 8.01 -2.05 -20.72
C GLN A 107 6.67 -1.75 -21.39
N LEU A 108 5.58 -1.65 -20.63
CA LEU A 108 4.27 -1.29 -21.17
C LEU A 108 4.30 0.10 -21.82
N TYR A 109 4.96 1.07 -21.20
CA TYR A 109 5.05 2.43 -21.74
C TYR A 109 5.99 2.51 -22.94
N GLU A 110 7.15 1.86 -22.88
CA GLU A 110 8.14 1.81 -23.97
C GLU A 110 7.54 1.20 -25.25
N ARG A 111 6.85 0.05 -25.13
CA ARG A 111 6.15 -0.59 -26.26
C ARG A 111 5.03 0.27 -26.84
N ASN A 112 4.54 1.25 -26.08
CA ASN A 112 3.53 2.20 -26.51
C ASN A 112 4.11 3.55 -26.96
N GLY A 113 5.44 3.68 -27.06
CA GLY A 113 6.13 4.88 -27.53
C GLY A 113 6.19 6.02 -26.50
N ILE A 114 6.01 5.70 -25.21
CA ILE A 114 6.04 6.69 -24.13
C ILE A 114 7.32 6.48 -23.32
N GLN A 115 8.21 7.47 -23.36
CA GLN A 115 9.43 7.43 -22.56
C GLN A 115 9.12 7.80 -21.11
N LEU A 116 9.47 6.90 -20.18
CA LEU A 116 9.44 7.19 -18.76
C LEU A 116 10.78 7.83 -18.36
N PRO A 117 10.78 8.83 -17.46
CA PRO A 117 12.03 9.35 -16.92
C PRO A 117 12.80 8.21 -16.24
N PRO A 118 14.15 8.24 -16.29
CA PRO A 118 14.95 7.28 -15.54
C PRO A 118 14.57 7.35 -14.06
N PRO A 119 14.71 6.23 -13.32
CA PRO A 119 14.40 6.22 -11.90
C PRO A 119 15.26 7.31 -11.25
N GLY A 120 14.59 8.29 -10.63
CA GLY A 120 15.27 9.41 -10.01
C GLY A 120 16.29 8.90 -8.98
N PRO A 121 17.38 9.66 -8.73
CA PRO A 121 18.35 9.26 -7.73
C PRO A 121 17.62 8.95 -6.43
N ALA A 122 17.97 7.82 -5.79
CA ALA A 122 17.50 7.53 -4.45
C ALA A 122 17.86 8.77 -3.64
N LYS A 123 16.86 9.56 -3.24
CA LYS A 123 17.11 10.71 -2.37
C LYS A 123 17.84 10.14 -1.18
N GLU A 124 19.11 10.51 -1.06
CA GLU A 124 19.94 10.18 0.08
C GLU A 124 19.10 10.59 1.29
N ARG A 125 18.64 9.60 2.05
CA ARG A 125 18.02 9.85 3.34
C ARG A 125 19.16 10.37 4.21
N ARG A 126 19.51 11.66 4.06
CA ARG A 126 20.32 12.36 5.04
C ARG A 126 19.59 12.18 6.36
N GLY A 127 20.22 11.44 7.25
CA GLY A 127 19.62 10.94 8.46
C GLY A 127 19.04 12.07 9.29
N GLU A 128 17.83 11.86 9.78
CA GLU A 128 17.40 12.46 11.02
C GLU A 128 17.26 11.30 12.01
N PRO A 129 18.27 11.04 12.86
CA PRO A 129 18.14 10.10 13.95
C PRO A 129 17.41 10.81 15.10
N GLY A 130 16.08 10.71 15.13
CA GLY A 130 15.28 11.16 16.27
C GLY A 130 13.88 10.53 16.22
N GLY A 131 13.34 9.93 17.26
CA GLY A 131 13.86 9.60 18.58
C GLY A 131 12.94 8.52 19.16
N ARG A 132 13.48 7.33 19.41
CA ARG A 132 12.89 6.29 20.27
C ARG A 132 14.03 5.47 20.85
N GLY A 133 14.48 5.90 22.01
CA GLY A 133 15.60 5.31 22.72
C GLY A 133 16.15 6.26 23.78
N ALA A 134 15.26 6.94 24.52
CA ALA A 134 15.65 7.46 25.83
C ALA A 134 15.64 6.25 26.78
N ALA A 135 16.80 6.04 27.39
CA ALA A 135 17.13 4.90 28.23
C ALA A 135 16.11 4.68 29.35
N LEU A 136 15.79 3.41 29.58
CA LEU A 136 15.29 2.89 30.84
C LEU A 136 16.09 1.61 31.08
N GLU A 137 17.15 1.73 31.86
CA GLU A 137 17.65 0.74 32.83
C GLU A 137 18.71 1.43 33.71
N PRO A 138 18.91 1.00 34.97
CA PRO A 138 18.02 0.28 35.89
C PRO A 138 17.35 1.19 36.94
#